data_AF-A0A9X0L8W6-F1
#
_entry.id   AF-A0A9X0L8W6-F1
#
_cell.length_a   1.000
_cell.length_b   1.000
_cell.length_c   1.000
_cell.angle_alpha   90.00
_cell.angle_beta   90.00
_cell.angle_gamma   90.00
#
_symmetry.space_group_name_H-M   'P 1'
#
loop_
_entity.id
_entity.type
_entity.pdbx_description
1 polymer ?
#
loop_
_entity_poly.entity_id
_entity_poly.type
_entity_poly.pdbx_seq_one_letter_code
_entity_poly.pdbx_strand_id
1 'polypeptide(L)'
;MHYESQDTWSATVTSCLDWRGEIHLSPLDARGNAPNVIAGYVDFLVLRLGEQPVADVLHLYGPVAAAFAELFDDAWLADGLDEDDEFTGGMPIGTVLLILHAELDAALQHHDRLRPWAVAEVAYAMLPTTTGVVAMHTLPAISPKERHRGLFAADRVDPHWPQVGCTCIPGRPRFAGRATAYRYLEDARAALSVIRQETFRVSVDLD
;
A
#
# COMPACT_ATOMS: atom_id res chain seq x y z
N MET A 1 2.65 12.87 5.95
CA MET A 1 3.35 11.86 5.14
C MET A 1 4.58 12.51 4.54
N HIS A 2 5.72 11.88 4.73
CA HIS A 2 6.96 12.17 4.00
C HIS A 2 7.23 11.03 3.02
N TYR A 3 7.66 11.31 1.79
CA TYR A 3 7.89 10.28 0.77
C TYR A 3 9.34 10.31 0.33
N GLU A 4 9.97 9.15 0.33
CA GLU A 4 11.36 8.97 -0.09
C GLU A 4 11.47 7.77 -1.05
N SER A 5 12.18 7.95 -2.15
CA SER A 5 12.50 6.85 -3.06
C SER A 5 13.57 5.97 -2.43
N GLN A 6 13.33 4.66 -2.42
CA GLN A 6 14.29 3.62 -2.01
C GLN A 6 14.89 2.93 -3.25
N ASP A 7 14.62 3.46 -4.45
CA ASP A 7 14.93 2.78 -5.69
C ASP A 7 16.43 2.63 -5.93
N THR A 8 16.89 1.38 -5.80
CA THR A 8 18.26 0.96 -6.08
C THR A 8 18.46 0.49 -7.52
N TRP A 9 17.38 0.31 -8.29
CA TRP A 9 17.38 -0.26 -9.64
C TRP A 9 17.12 0.77 -10.75
N SER A 10 16.96 2.05 -10.41
CA SER A 10 16.70 3.17 -11.34
C SER A 10 17.55 3.20 -12.62
N ALA A 11 18.78 2.68 -12.57
CA ALA A 11 19.67 2.62 -13.73
C ALA A 11 19.34 1.51 -14.73
N THR A 12 18.59 0.49 -14.31
CA THR A 12 18.30 -0.74 -15.07
C THR A 12 16.81 -1.02 -15.26
N VAL A 13 15.96 -0.47 -14.39
CA VAL A 13 14.51 -0.64 -14.41
C VAL A 13 13.88 0.74 -14.33
N THR A 14 13.19 1.16 -15.39
CA THR A 14 12.51 2.46 -15.44
C THR A 14 11.00 2.35 -15.22
N SER A 15 10.47 1.13 -15.31
CA SER A 15 9.05 0.80 -15.22
C SER A 15 8.58 0.60 -13.78
N CYS A 16 9.49 0.51 -12.81
CA CYS A 16 9.17 0.33 -11.39
C CYS A 16 9.99 1.30 -10.55
N LEU A 17 9.34 1.94 -9.58
CA LEU A 17 10.01 2.75 -8.57
C LEU A 17 9.64 2.24 -7.18
N ASP A 18 10.65 2.07 -6.33
CA ASP A 18 10.50 1.69 -4.93
C ASP A 18 10.46 2.93 -4.03
N TRP A 19 9.49 2.99 -3.13
CA TRP A 19 9.19 4.14 -2.31
C TRP A 19 8.79 3.74 -0.90
N ARG A 20 9.14 4.62 0.04
CA ARG A 20 8.64 4.61 1.42
C ARG A 20 7.86 5.88 1.71
N GLY A 21 6.67 5.71 2.29
CA GLY A 21 5.84 6.78 2.83
C GLY A 21 5.84 6.74 4.35
N GLU A 22 6.46 7.71 5.01
CA GLU A 22 6.57 7.78 6.47
C GLU A 22 5.46 8.63 7.09
N ILE A 23 4.92 8.14 8.21
CA ILE A 23 3.97 8.86 9.05
C ILE A 23 4.76 9.69 10.05
N HIS A 24 4.78 11.01 9.85
CA HIS A 24 5.44 11.95 10.75
C HIS A 24 4.41 12.56 11.70
N LEU A 25 4.67 12.47 13.00
CA LEU A 25 3.92 13.18 14.03
C LEU A 25 4.71 14.41 14.47
N SER A 26 4.05 15.56 14.42
CA SER A 26 4.61 16.82 14.92
C SER A 26 4.21 17.05 16.37
N PRO A 27 5.12 17.57 17.21
CA PRO A 27 4.81 17.88 18.60
C PRO A 27 3.75 18.98 18.68
N LEU A 28 2.78 18.82 19.60
CA LEU A 28 1.75 19.83 19.84
C LEU A 28 2.27 21.04 20.60
N ASP A 29 3.32 20.87 21.43
CA ASP A 29 3.91 21.99 22.16
C ASP A 29 4.92 22.74 21.27
N ALA A 30 4.43 23.81 20.63
CA ALA A 30 5.20 24.70 19.78
C ALA A 30 6.32 25.47 20.51
N ARG A 31 6.45 25.34 21.84
CA ARG A 31 7.55 25.96 22.60
C ARG A 31 8.81 25.12 22.66
N GLY A 32 8.73 23.82 22.32
CA GLY A 32 9.87 22.93 22.26
C GLY A 32 10.39 22.78 20.83
N ASN A 33 11.71 22.82 20.65
CA ASN A 33 12.39 22.35 19.42
C ASN A 33 12.37 20.81 19.32
N ALA A 34 11.27 20.16 19.72
CA ALA A 34 11.16 18.72 19.65
C ALA A 34 11.10 18.30 18.16
N PRO A 35 11.90 17.31 17.74
CA PRO A 35 11.85 16.83 16.36
C PRO A 35 10.52 16.12 16.08
N ASN A 36 10.15 16.04 14.80
CA ASN A 36 9.09 15.14 14.37
C ASN A 36 9.48 13.69 14.72
N VAL A 37 8.48 12.87 15.07
CA VAL A 37 8.66 11.45 15.34
C VAL A 37 8.06 10.64 14.19
N ILE A 38 8.79 9.62 13.73
CA ILE A 38 8.28 8.66 12.75
C ILE A 38 7.42 7.64 13.51
N ALA A 39 6.13 7.64 13.22
CA ALA A 39 5.11 6.81 13.85
C ALA A 39 4.83 5.49 13.12
N GLY A 40 5.38 5.34 11.92
CA GLY A 40 5.13 4.21 11.05
C GLY A 40 5.49 4.54 9.61
N TYR A 41 5.34 3.56 8.74
CA TYR A 41 5.70 3.68 7.33
C TYR A 41 4.87 2.74 6.45
N VAL A 42 4.84 3.06 5.16
CA VAL A 42 4.27 2.23 4.10
C VAL A 42 5.36 2.03 3.04
N ASP A 43 5.73 0.79 2.78
CA ASP A 43 6.64 0.41 1.69
C ASP A 43 5.80 -0.02 0.49
N PHE A 44 6.11 0.52 -0.69
CA PHE A 44 5.31 0.28 -1.89
C PHE A 44 6.11 0.45 -3.18
N LEU A 45 5.63 -0.22 -4.23
CA LEU A 45 6.14 -0.07 -5.60
C LEU A 45 5.13 0.67 -6.45
N VAL A 46 5.62 1.56 -7.31
CA VAL A 46 4.85 2.18 -8.40
C VAL A 46 5.31 1.59 -9.72
N LEU A 47 4.46 0.77 -10.32
CA LEU A 47 4.69 0.11 -11.60
C LEU A 47 3.99 0.87 -12.73
N ARG A 48 4.70 1.06 -13.86
CA ARG A 48 4.13 1.44 -15.15
C ARG A 48 4.02 0.21 -16.02
N LEU A 49 2.81 -0.06 -16.51
CA LEU A 49 2.54 -1.21 -17.37
C LEU A 49 2.94 -0.93 -18.83
N GLY A 50 3.13 -2.00 -19.60
CA GLY A 50 3.41 -1.95 -21.03
C GLY A 50 4.87 -1.75 -21.43
N GLU A 51 5.80 -1.62 -20.47
CA GLU A 51 7.22 -1.41 -20.76
C GLU A 51 8.04 -2.71 -20.73
N GLN A 52 7.86 -3.52 -19.67
CA GLN A 52 8.67 -4.71 -19.39
C GLN A 52 7.80 -5.81 -18.78
N PRO A 53 8.18 -7.10 -18.91
CA PRO A 53 7.50 -8.20 -18.23
C PRO A 53 7.47 -7.95 -16.72
N VAL A 54 6.27 -7.81 -16.15
CA VAL A 54 6.09 -7.38 -14.75
C VAL A 54 6.66 -8.42 -13.78
N ALA A 55 6.54 -9.71 -14.10
CA ALA A 55 7.07 -10.79 -13.27
C ALA A 55 8.60 -10.70 -13.10
N ASP A 56 9.32 -10.40 -14.18
CA ASP A 56 10.78 -10.26 -14.15
C ASP A 56 11.20 -9.05 -13.32
N VAL A 57 10.48 -7.93 -13.47
CA VAL A 57 10.71 -6.71 -12.69
C VAL A 57 10.46 -6.95 -11.21
N LEU A 58 9.32 -7.54 -10.85
CA LEU A 58 8.94 -7.80 -9.46
C LEU A 58 9.90 -8.74 -8.73
N HIS A 59 10.54 -9.67 -9.45
CA HIS A 59 11.53 -10.57 -8.87
C HIS A 59 12.74 -9.83 -8.29
N LEU A 60 13.09 -8.66 -8.83
CA LEU A 60 14.21 -7.83 -8.37
C LEU A 60 13.95 -7.17 -7.01
N TYR A 61 12.69 -6.98 -6.63
CA TYR A 61 12.26 -6.34 -5.38
C TYR A 61 11.89 -7.36 -4.28
N GLY A 62 12.28 -8.63 -4.47
CA GLY A 62 12.17 -9.67 -3.45
C GLY A 62 10.85 -10.44 -3.45
N PRO A 63 10.70 -11.42 -2.53
CA PRO A 63 9.64 -12.42 -2.60
C PRO A 63 8.23 -11.88 -2.36
N VAL A 64 8.10 -10.79 -1.58
CA VAL A 64 6.80 -10.13 -1.34
C VAL A 64 6.31 -9.48 -2.63
N ALA A 65 7.17 -8.70 -3.29
CA ALA A 65 6.87 -8.09 -4.58
C ALA A 65 6.59 -9.16 -5.65
N ALA A 66 7.43 -10.20 -5.75
CA ALA A 66 7.28 -11.29 -6.70
C ALA A 66 5.94 -12.04 -6.60
N ALA A 67 5.33 -12.09 -5.41
CA ALA A 67 4.03 -12.73 -5.24
C ALA A 67 2.90 -12.02 -6.01
N PHE A 68 3.03 -10.71 -6.27
CA PHE A 68 2.05 -9.96 -7.06
C PHE A 68 2.08 -10.26 -8.56
N ALA A 69 3.10 -10.98 -9.07
CA ALA A 69 3.20 -11.36 -10.47
C ALA A 69 1.94 -12.08 -10.98
N GLU A 70 1.21 -12.75 -10.08
CA GLU A 70 -0.08 -13.39 -10.32
C GLU A 70 -1.17 -12.46 -10.89
N LEU A 71 -1.08 -11.15 -10.69
CA LEU A 71 -2.06 -10.16 -11.16
C LEU A 71 -1.83 -9.72 -12.62
N PHE A 72 -0.71 -10.15 -13.21
CA PHE A 72 -0.23 -9.64 -14.49
C PHE A 72 -0.12 -10.76 -15.51
N ASP A 73 -0.26 -10.41 -16.78
CA ASP A 73 0.16 -11.22 -17.92
C ASP A 73 1.19 -10.43 -18.74
N ASP A 74 2.42 -10.94 -18.77
CA ASP A 74 3.58 -10.26 -19.32
C ASP A 74 3.74 -8.81 -18.78
N ALA A 75 3.63 -7.79 -19.65
CA ALA A 75 3.78 -6.38 -19.29
C ALA A 75 2.47 -5.71 -18.83
N TRP A 76 1.35 -6.44 -18.81
CA TRP A 76 0.00 -5.89 -18.63
C TRP A 76 -0.73 -6.55 -17.46
N LEU A 77 -1.85 -5.96 -17.05
CA LEU A 77 -2.75 -6.61 -16.11
C LEU A 77 -3.32 -7.87 -16.78
N ALA A 78 -3.50 -8.95 -16.03
CA ALA A 78 -4.05 -10.18 -16.61
C ALA A 78 -5.45 -9.92 -17.21
N ASP A 79 -5.74 -10.48 -18.38
CA ASP A 79 -6.98 -10.22 -19.15
C ASP A 79 -8.25 -10.29 -18.29
N GLY A 80 -8.37 -11.33 -17.45
CA GLY A 80 -9.54 -11.51 -16.58
C GLY A 80 -9.71 -10.44 -15.49
N LEU A 81 -8.72 -9.57 -15.28
CA LEU A 81 -8.82 -8.39 -14.43
C LEU A 81 -8.96 -7.12 -15.25
N ASP A 82 -8.27 -7.00 -16.38
CA ASP A 82 -8.36 -5.81 -17.25
C ASP A 82 -9.76 -5.64 -17.84
N GLU A 83 -10.38 -6.76 -18.24
CA GLU A 83 -11.74 -6.83 -18.78
C GLU A 83 -12.85 -6.83 -17.70
N ASP A 84 -12.51 -6.88 -16.42
CA ASP A 84 -13.49 -6.86 -15.34
C ASP A 84 -13.96 -5.42 -15.08
N ASP A 85 -15.11 -5.08 -15.65
CA ASP A 85 -15.74 -3.77 -15.47
C ASP A 85 -15.90 -3.38 -14.00
N GLU A 86 -16.23 -4.31 -13.08
CA GLU A 86 -16.40 -3.99 -11.65
C GLU A 86 -15.07 -3.68 -10.95
N PHE A 87 -13.95 -4.12 -11.54
CA PHE A 87 -12.61 -3.89 -11.02
C PHE A 87 -11.93 -2.66 -11.63
N THR A 88 -11.85 -2.56 -12.98
CA THR A 88 -11.13 -1.50 -13.71
C THR A 88 -12.04 -0.40 -14.23
N GLY A 89 -13.36 -0.60 -14.25
CA GLY A 89 -14.30 0.32 -14.88
C GLY A 89 -14.18 0.36 -16.41
N GLY A 90 -13.62 -0.69 -17.01
CA GLY A 90 -13.36 -0.76 -18.46
C GLY A 90 -12.30 0.22 -18.96
N MET A 91 -11.49 0.78 -18.04
CA MET A 91 -10.44 1.75 -18.35
C MET A 91 -9.09 1.05 -18.47
N PRO A 92 -8.27 1.38 -19.47
CA PRO A 92 -6.94 0.81 -19.59
C PRO A 92 -6.08 1.22 -18.39
N ILE A 93 -5.57 0.23 -17.65
CA ILE A 93 -4.71 0.47 -16.50
C ILE A 93 -3.27 0.67 -16.97
N GLY A 94 -2.71 1.84 -16.66
CA GLY A 94 -1.33 2.19 -17.01
C GLY A 94 -0.39 2.21 -15.80
N THR A 95 -0.93 2.24 -14.58
CA THR A 95 -0.13 2.35 -13.36
C THR A 95 -0.68 1.46 -12.26
N VAL A 96 0.18 0.69 -11.61
CA VAL A 96 -0.19 -0.13 -10.46
C VAL A 96 0.66 0.23 -9.25
N LEU A 97 0.01 0.51 -8.14
CA LEU A 97 0.61 0.73 -6.83
C LEU A 97 0.49 -0.57 -6.02
N LEU A 98 1.62 -1.19 -5.70
CA LEU A 98 1.66 -2.39 -4.87
C LEU A 98 2.09 -2.01 -3.46
N ILE A 99 1.20 -2.19 -2.49
CA ILE A 99 1.54 -2.02 -1.08
C ILE A 99 2.25 -3.30 -0.61
N LEU A 100 3.55 -3.19 -0.35
CA LEU A 100 4.38 -4.32 0.08
C LEU A 100 4.27 -4.53 1.60
N HIS A 101 4.29 -3.44 2.36
CA HIS A 101 4.20 -3.47 3.81
C HIS A 101 3.64 -2.16 4.33
N ALA A 102 2.89 -2.22 5.44
CA ALA A 102 2.40 -1.04 6.13
C ALA A 102 2.40 -1.32 7.63
N GLU A 103 3.18 -0.56 8.39
CA GLU A 103 3.44 -0.80 9.80
C GLU A 103 3.38 0.49 10.61
N LEU A 104 2.87 0.35 11.82
CA LEU A 104 2.89 1.39 12.85
C LEU A 104 3.86 0.99 13.94
N ASP A 105 4.47 1.99 14.57
CA ASP A 105 5.19 1.79 15.82
C ASP A 105 4.32 1.05 16.84
N ALA A 106 4.93 0.19 17.65
CA ALA A 106 4.24 -0.63 18.64
C ALA A 106 3.34 0.20 19.58
N ALA A 107 3.77 1.41 19.94
CA ALA A 107 2.99 2.31 20.77
C ALA A 107 1.68 2.76 20.11
N LEU A 108 1.60 2.72 18.78
CA LEU A 108 0.47 3.20 17.97
C LEU A 108 -0.33 2.09 17.31
N GLN A 109 0.03 0.81 17.49
CA GLN A 109 -0.67 -0.33 16.89
C GLN A 109 -2.15 -0.45 17.29
N HIS A 110 -2.53 0.14 18.44
CA HIS A 110 -3.93 0.18 18.89
C HIS A 110 -4.80 1.19 18.15
N HIS A 111 -4.22 2.02 17.26
CA HIS A 111 -4.94 2.95 16.41
C HIS A 111 -5.27 2.32 15.05
N ASP A 112 -6.39 1.58 15.00
CA ASP A 112 -6.81 0.78 13.84
C ASP A 112 -7.02 1.58 12.54
N ARG A 113 -7.18 2.91 12.64
CA ARG A 113 -7.44 3.80 11.50
C ARG A 113 -6.19 4.49 10.94
N LEU A 114 -5.08 4.51 11.68
CA LEU A 114 -3.87 5.22 11.27
C LEU A 114 -3.15 4.51 10.10
N ARG A 115 -3.10 3.18 10.13
CA ARG A 115 -2.53 2.37 9.02
C ARG A 115 -3.37 2.49 7.73
N PRO A 116 -4.70 2.30 7.73
CA PRO A 116 -5.53 2.56 6.56
C PRO A 116 -5.39 3.99 6.02
N TRP A 117 -5.35 4.99 6.92
CA TRP A 117 -5.18 6.39 6.53
C TRP A 117 -3.86 6.60 5.77
N ALA A 118 -2.75 6.06 6.25
CA ALA A 118 -1.47 6.20 5.59
C ALA A 118 -1.46 5.57 4.19
N VAL A 119 -2.06 4.37 4.05
CA VAL A 119 -2.20 3.70 2.74
C VAL A 119 -3.11 4.51 1.80
N ALA A 120 -4.21 5.09 2.30
CA ALA A 120 -5.09 5.93 1.50
C ALA A 120 -4.39 7.22 1.01
N GLU A 121 -3.55 7.85 1.85
CA GLU A 121 -2.74 8.99 1.43
C GLU A 121 -1.67 8.62 0.39
N VAL A 122 -1.04 7.44 0.52
CA VAL A 122 -0.09 6.91 -0.47
C VAL A 122 -0.79 6.68 -1.80
N ALA A 123 -1.93 5.98 -1.80
CA ALA A 123 -2.71 5.71 -3.01
C ALA A 123 -3.11 7.00 -3.73
N TYR A 124 -3.58 7.99 -2.98
CA TYR A 124 -3.93 9.30 -3.54
C TYR A 124 -2.73 10.06 -4.09
N ALA A 125 -1.57 9.98 -3.44
CA ALA A 125 -0.37 10.70 -3.86
C ALA A 125 0.29 10.07 -5.09
N MET A 126 0.23 8.74 -5.22
CA MET A 126 1.06 7.99 -6.18
C MET A 126 0.30 7.48 -7.40
N LEU A 127 -1.03 7.32 -7.32
CA LEU A 127 -1.82 6.85 -8.46
C LEU A 127 -2.37 7.98 -9.32
N PRO A 128 -2.42 7.80 -10.64
CA PRO A 128 -3.19 8.69 -11.51
C PRO A 128 -4.68 8.57 -11.20
N THR A 129 -5.42 9.65 -11.45
CA THR A 129 -6.83 9.77 -11.06
C THR A 129 -7.75 8.75 -11.70
N THR A 130 -7.44 8.22 -12.88
CA THR A 130 -8.39 7.37 -13.64
C THR A 130 -7.80 6.07 -14.20
N THR A 131 -6.49 5.94 -14.30
CA THR A 131 -5.80 4.81 -14.96
C THR A 131 -4.88 4.04 -14.01
N GLY A 132 -5.22 4.08 -12.71
CA GLY A 132 -4.42 3.53 -11.62
C GLY A 132 -5.13 2.37 -10.93
N VAL A 133 -4.36 1.40 -10.42
CA VAL A 133 -4.86 0.36 -9.51
C VAL A 133 -3.98 0.31 -8.27
N VAL A 134 -4.58 0.22 -7.08
CA VAL A 134 -3.85 -0.18 -5.87
C VAL A 134 -4.10 -1.67 -5.60
N ALA A 135 -3.06 -2.40 -5.20
CA ALA A 135 -3.18 -3.78 -4.76
C ALA A 135 -2.33 -4.06 -3.51
N MET A 136 -2.80 -4.98 -2.68
CA MET A 136 -2.17 -5.40 -1.42
C MET A 136 -2.53 -6.85 -1.12
N HIS A 137 -1.69 -7.55 -0.36
CA HIS A 137 -2.03 -8.89 0.11
C HIS A 137 -3.17 -8.86 1.14
N THR A 138 -4.15 -9.75 1.01
CA THR A 138 -5.25 -9.88 2.01
C THR A 138 -4.77 -10.47 3.32
N LEU A 139 -3.69 -11.26 3.31
CA LEU A 139 -3.10 -11.76 4.54
C LEU A 139 -2.11 -10.71 5.08
N PRO A 140 -2.14 -10.39 6.38
CA PRO A 140 -1.16 -9.48 6.96
C PRO A 140 0.26 -10.02 6.74
N ALA A 141 1.20 -9.13 6.43
CA ALA A 141 2.60 -9.49 6.28
C ALA A 141 3.08 -10.21 7.55
N ILE A 142 3.63 -11.42 7.39
CA ILE A 142 4.12 -12.21 8.53
C ILE A 142 5.24 -11.41 9.18
N SER A 143 5.04 -11.00 10.44
CA SER A 143 6.12 -10.39 11.22
C SER A 143 7.33 -11.34 11.23
N PRO A 144 8.57 -10.86 11.06
CA PRO A 144 9.76 -11.70 11.17
C PRO A 144 9.82 -12.51 12.48
N LYS A 145 9.12 -12.06 13.53
CA LYS A 145 8.99 -12.73 14.84
C LYS A 145 8.00 -13.91 14.85
N GLU A 146 7.11 -14.02 13.88
CA GLU A 146 6.02 -15.01 13.83
C GLU A 146 6.28 -16.16 12.82
N ARG A 147 7.55 -16.51 12.58
CA ARG A 147 7.94 -17.68 11.77
C ARG A 147 7.67 -19.03 12.48
N HIS A 148 6.53 -19.19 13.14
CA HIS A 148 6.13 -20.49 13.72
C HIS A 148 4.94 -21.05 12.94
N ARG A 149 5.21 -22.23 12.35
CA ARG A 149 4.32 -23.03 11.49
C ARG A 149 2.89 -23.09 12.04
N GLY A 150 1.97 -22.43 11.35
CA GLY A 150 0.53 -22.64 11.49
C GLY A 150 -0.09 -22.64 10.09
N LEU A 151 -0.99 -23.59 9.83
CA LEU A 151 -1.90 -23.50 8.69
C LEU A 151 -2.77 -22.26 8.91
N PHE A 152 -2.62 -21.25 8.05
CA PHE A 152 -3.40 -20.03 8.11
C PHE A 152 -4.82 -20.32 7.62
N ALA A 153 -5.82 -20.00 8.44
CA ALA A 153 -7.20 -20.05 8.03
C ALA A 153 -7.44 -18.96 6.98
N ALA A 154 -8.13 -19.33 5.88
CA ALA A 154 -8.40 -18.48 4.72
C ALA A 154 -9.36 -17.31 5.02
N ASP A 155 -9.74 -17.13 6.29
CA ASP A 155 -10.68 -16.14 6.82
C ASP A 155 -9.99 -14.92 7.45
N ARG A 156 -8.66 -14.92 7.59
CA ARG A 156 -7.89 -13.76 8.10
C ARG A 156 -7.56 -12.75 6.99
N VAL A 157 -8.60 -12.22 6.34
CA VAL A 157 -8.47 -11.02 5.52
C VAL A 157 -8.16 -9.85 6.44
N ASP A 158 -7.12 -9.08 6.12
CA ASP A 158 -6.75 -7.88 6.85
C ASP A 158 -7.95 -6.91 6.86
N PRO A 159 -8.50 -6.59 8.05
CA PRO A 159 -9.73 -5.81 8.16
C PRO A 159 -9.53 -4.34 7.75
N HIS A 160 -8.30 -3.91 7.45
CA HIS A 160 -7.99 -2.54 7.10
C HIS A 160 -8.23 -2.23 5.62
N TRP A 161 -8.16 -3.23 4.73
CA TRP A 161 -8.30 -2.97 3.28
C TRP A 161 -9.69 -2.47 2.86
N PRO A 162 -10.80 -2.97 3.44
CA PRO A 162 -12.11 -2.36 3.22
C PRO A 162 -12.18 -0.89 3.63
N GLN A 163 -11.44 -0.47 4.67
CA GLN A 163 -11.40 0.93 5.11
C GLN A 163 -10.69 1.85 4.11
N VAL A 164 -9.86 1.29 3.23
CA VAL A 164 -9.16 2.01 2.14
C VAL A 164 -9.99 1.98 0.84
N GLY A 165 -11.17 1.35 0.82
CA GLY A 165 -12.02 1.21 -0.37
C GLY A 165 -11.64 0.01 -1.26
N CYS A 166 -10.74 -0.85 -0.77
CA CYS A 166 -10.31 -2.07 -1.47
C CYS A 166 -11.21 -3.26 -1.10
N THR A 167 -11.43 -4.16 -2.06
CA THR A 167 -12.02 -5.48 -1.80
C THR A 167 -11.14 -6.56 -2.38
N CYS A 168 -11.45 -7.83 -2.10
CA CYS A 168 -10.80 -8.95 -2.78
C CYS A 168 -10.85 -8.76 -4.31
N ILE A 169 -9.72 -9.01 -4.95
CA ILE A 169 -9.60 -8.96 -6.41
C ILE A 169 -10.32 -10.19 -7.00
N PRO A 170 -11.16 -10.02 -8.05
CA PRO A 170 -11.86 -11.12 -8.71
C PRO A 170 -10.93 -12.27 -9.10
N GLY A 171 -11.33 -13.50 -8.79
CA GLY A 171 -10.53 -14.71 -9.05
C GLY A 171 -9.23 -14.84 -8.23
N ARG A 172 -8.84 -13.83 -7.43
CA ARG A 172 -7.55 -13.73 -6.73
C ARG A 172 -7.72 -13.32 -5.26
N PRO A 173 -8.32 -14.19 -4.40
CA PRO A 173 -8.69 -13.85 -3.02
C PRO A 173 -7.50 -13.55 -2.08
N ARG A 174 -6.26 -13.83 -2.51
CA ARG A 174 -5.03 -13.49 -1.78
C ARG A 174 -4.65 -12.00 -1.90
N PHE A 175 -5.38 -11.25 -2.72
CA PHE A 175 -5.14 -9.85 -2.97
C PHE A 175 -6.42 -9.04 -2.78
N ALA A 176 -6.27 -7.87 -2.19
CA ALA A 176 -7.28 -6.83 -2.20
C ALA A 176 -6.78 -5.70 -3.09
N GLY A 177 -7.69 -5.04 -3.78
CA GLY A 177 -7.34 -3.93 -4.64
C GLY A 177 -8.55 -3.15 -5.12
N ARG A 178 -8.26 -2.04 -5.80
CA ARG A 178 -9.28 -1.22 -6.47
C ARG A 178 -8.65 -0.31 -7.52
N ALA A 179 -9.35 -0.08 -8.62
CA ALA A 179 -8.98 0.95 -9.60
C ALA A 179 -9.42 2.36 -9.16
N THR A 180 -8.68 3.37 -9.63
CA THR A 180 -9.00 4.79 -9.43
C THR A 180 -10.17 5.28 -10.29
N ALA A 181 -10.63 4.48 -11.26
CA ALA A 181 -11.79 4.78 -12.10
C ALA A 181 -13.09 5.03 -11.32
N TYR A 182 -13.16 4.55 -10.07
CA TYR A 182 -14.30 4.72 -9.16
C TYR A 182 -13.97 5.60 -7.96
N ARG A 183 -15.02 6.13 -7.33
CA ARG A 183 -14.91 6.95 -6.12
C ARG A 183 -14.53 6.20 -4.85
N TYR A 184 -14.46 4.87 -4.86
CA TYR A 184 -14.24 4.08 -3.62
C TYR A 184 -12.98 4.50 -2.85
N LEU A 185 -11.86 4.70 -3.54
CA LEU A 185 -10.61 5.14 -2.92
C LEU A 185 -10.70 6.59 -2.41
N GLU A 186 -11.36 7.47 -3.17
CA GLU A 186 -11.57 8.87 -2.82
C GLU A 186 -12.46 9.00 -1.57
N ASP A 187 -13.60 8.30 -1.55
CA ASP A 187 -14.58 8.34 -0.48
C ASP A 187 -13.98 7.72 0.82
N ALA A 188 -13.24 6.62 0.69
CA ALA A 188 -12.50 6.01 1.80
C ALA A 188 -11.46 6.97 2.39
N ARG A 189 -10.66 7.62 1.54
CA ARG A 189 -9.70 8.64 1.98
C ARG A 189 -10.39 9.81 2.66
N ALA A 190 -11.50 10.30 2.12
CA ALA A 190 -12.26 11.39 2.72
C ALA A 190 -12.76 11.01 4.13
N ALA A 191 -13.24 9.78 4.33
CA ALA A 191 -13.65 9.27 5.63
C ALA A 191 -12.49 9.15 6.63
N LEU A 192 -11.28 8.85 6.16
CA LEU A 192 -10.06 8.77 6.96
C LEU A 192 -9.39 10.13 7.21
N SER A 193 -9.81 11.20 6.53
CA SER A 193 -9.16 12.53 6.61
C SER A 193 -9.10 13.11 8.03
N VAL A 194 -10.01 12.70 8.93
CA VAL A 194 -10.06 13.13 10.33
C VAL A 194 -8.77 12.77 11.10
N ILE A 195 -8.12 11.67 10.71
CA ILE A 195 -6.90 11.15 11.35
C ILE A 195 -5.76 12.16 11.30
N ARG A 196 -5.72 13.00 10.24
CA ARG A 196 -4.70 14.04 10.10
C ARG A 196 -4.72 15.06 11.24
N GLN A 197 -5.85 15.23 11.91
CA GLN A 197 -6.03 16.17 13.01
C GLN A 197 -6.07 15.50 14.39
N GLU A 198 -5.95 14.17 14.44
CA GLU A 198 -5.96 13.43 15.71
C GLU A 198 -4.66 13.65 16.49
N THR A 199 -4.79 13.61 17.81
CA THR A 199 -3.66 13.71 18.74
C THR A 199 -3.31 12.33 19.26
N PHE A 200 -2.05 11.96 19.11
CA PHE A 200 -1.52 10.69 19.57
C PHE A 200 -0.62 10.90 20.78
N ARG A 201 -0.72 10.02 21.77
CA ARG A 201 0.22 9.99 22.89
C ARG A 201 1.29 8.96 22.59
N VAL A 202 2.52 9.42 22.40
CA VAL A 202 3.69 8.57 22.20
C VAL A 202 4.58 8.73 23.42
N SER A 203 4.83 7.63 24.13
CA SER A 203 5.87 7.59 25.17
C SER A 203 7.20 7.40 24.47
N VAL A 204 8.08 8.39 24.55
CA VAL A 204 9.44 8.28 24.03
C VAL A 204 10.32 7.85 25.20
N ASP A 205 10.76 6.59 25.21
CA ASP A 205 11.80 6.17 26.13
C ASP A 205 13.11 6.82 25.67
N LEU A 206 13.58 7.82 26.42
CA LEU A 206 14.89 8.44 26.20
C LEU A 206 15.93 7.53 26.84
N ASP A 207 16.64 6.76 26.01
CA ASP A 207 17.89 6.08 26.40
C ASP A 207 19.01 7.09 26.71
#